data_AF-A0A424YHY3-F1
#
_entry.id   AF-A0A424YHY3-F1
#
_cell.length_a   1.000
_cell.length_b   1.000
_cell.length_c   1.000
_cell.angle_alpha   90.00
_cell.angle_beta   90.00
_cell.angle_gamma   90.00
#
_symmetry.space_group_name_H-M   'P 1'
#
loop_
_entity.id
_entity.type
_entity.pdbx_description
1 polymer ?
#
loop_
_entity_poly.entity_id
_entity_poly.type
_entity_poly.pdbx_seq_one_letter_code
_entity_poly.pdbx_strand_id
1 'polypeptide(L)'
;SLEREGEVHPEVLKKLIEALNLSQEKVDEQIKKDKEQRDKEFQEWANTPIKKHLIIRWMAAMYGMLDIPEGIQSEEEVIKYACYKAKELKCMLWLVLSRKENIHINKEGEVLSRNEVTIDRSFLPFTAIR
;
A
#
# COMPACT_ATOMS: atom_id res chain seq x y z
N SER A 1 12.47 16.79 -0.39
CA SER A 1 12.85 18.12 0.16
C SER A 1 11.96 18.42 1.37
N LEU A 2 12.37 19.33 2.27
CA LEU A 2 11.58 19.72 3.45
C LEU A 2 10.08 19.92 3.13
N GLU A 3 9.80 20.65 2.05
CA GLU A 3 8.43 20.98 1.62
C GLU A 3 7.64 19.80 1.06
N ARG A 4 8.32 18.73 0.63
CA ARG A 4 7.70 17.61 -0.10
C ARG A 4 7.69 16.30 0.68
N GLU A 5 8.67 16.10 1.55
CA GLU A 5 8.91 14.84 2.26
C GLU A 5 8.96 15.02 3.79
N GLY A 6 8.94 16.27 4.29
CA GLY A 6 8.98 16.56 5.73
C GLY A 6 10.32 16.21 6.41
N GLU A 7 11.29 15.67 5.67
CA GLU A 7 12.62 15.38 6.19
C GLU A 7 13.40 16.69 6.40
N VAL A 8 13.67 17.00 7.66
CA VAL A 8 14.47 18.15 8.08
C VAL A 8 15.73 17.67 8.78
N HIS A 9 16.87 18.25 8.44
CA HIS A 9 18.09 18.01 9.20
C HIS A 9 17.90 18.58 10.63
N PRO A 10 18.32 17.88 11.70
CA PRO A 10 18.10 18.34 13.07
C PRO A 10 18.61 19.76 13.35
N GLU A 11 19.74 20.14 12.74
CA GLU A 11 20.29 21.50 12.85
C GLU A 11 19.42 22.58 12.19
N VAL A 12 18.73 22.23 11.10
CA VAL A 12 17.81 23.15 10.41
C VAL A 12 16.56 23.32 11.25
N LEU A 13 16.03 22.24 11.82
CA LEU A 13 14.89 22.30 12.74
C LEU A 13 15.20 23.20 13.94
N LYS A 14 16.37 23.02 14.56
CA LYS A 14 16.82 23.85 15.68
C LYS A 14 16.82 25.34 15.33
N LYS A 15 17.41 25.70 14.17
CA LYS A 15 17.45 27.09 13.70
C LYS A 15 16.06 27.66 13.42
N LEU A 16 15.13 26.84 12.91
CA LEU A 16 13.74 27.26 12.68
C LEU A 16 12.99 27.50 14.00
N ILE A 17 13.19 26.63 14.99
CA ILE A 17 12.60 26.78 16.33
C ILE A 17 13.07 28.09 16.98
N GLU A 18 14.39 28.35 16.91
CA GLU A 18 14.98 29.59 17.42
C GLU A 18 14.46 30.83 16.66
N ALA A 19 14.46 30.79 15.31
CA ALA A 19 14.03 31.91 14.48
C ALA A 19 12.52 32.24 14.61
N LEU A 20 11.68 31.22 14.82
CA LEU A 20 10.24 31.35 15.02
C LEU A 20 9.86 31.55 16.49
N ASN A 21 10.85 31.61 17.39
CA ASN A 21 10.67 31.77 18.84
C ASN A 21 9.70 30.73 19.44
N LEU A 22 9.83 29.48 18.98
CA LEU A 22 9.04 28.34 19.45
C LEU A 22 9.77 27.63 20.60
N SER A 23 9.02 26.93 21.44
CA SER A 23 9.60 26.01 22.44
C SER A 23 9.85 24.65 21.79
N GLN A 24 11.04 24.08 22.02
CA GLN A 24 11.37 22.72 21.59
C GLN A 24 10.35 21.70 22.11
N GLU A 25 9.94 21.84 23.38
CA GLU A 25 8.93 20.96 24.01
C GLU A 25 7.61 20.98 23.24
N LYS A 26 7.13 22.17 22.85
CA LYS A 26 5.91 22.31 22.05
C LYS A 26 6.04 21.68 20.67
N VAL A 27 7.22 21.75 20.06
CA VAL A 27 7.46 21.14 18.74
C VAL A 27 7.46 19.62 18.84
N ASP A 28 8.11 19.07 19.86
CA ASP A 28 8.14 17.63 20.10
C ASP A 28 6.73 17.08 20.39
N GLU A 29 5.91 17.82 21.15
CA GLU A 29 4.50 17.50 21.36
C GLU A 29 3.68 17.44 20.06
N GLN A 30 3.88 18.40 19.15
CA GLN A 30 3.18 18.41 17.86
C GLN A 30 3.64 17.29 16.95
N ILE A 31 4.96 17.02 16.87
CA ILE A 31 5.49 15.87 16.11
C ILE A 31 4.88 14.56 16.61
N LYS A 32 4.74 14.41 17.94
CA LYS A 32 4.09 13.24 18.53
C LYS A 32 2.62 13.14 18.13
N LYS A 33 1.85 14.24 18.23
CA LYS A 33 0.44 14.28 17.83
C LYS A 33 0.24 13.97 16.35
N ASP A 34 1.09 14.52 15.49
CA ASP A 34 1.06 14.26 14.05
C ASP A 34 1.32 12.78 13.77
N LYS A 35 2.30 12.19 14.44
CA LYS A 35 2.57 10.76 14.30
C LYS A 35 1.38 9.90 14.73
N GLU A 36 0.79 10.18 15.90
CA GLU A 36 -0.37 9.46 16.41
C GLU A 36 -1.58 9.58 15.49
N GLN A 37 -1.85 10.79 14.99
CA GLN A 37 -2.93 11.06 14.04
C GLN A 37 -2.71 10.32 12.72
N ARG A 38 -1.49 10.39 12.17
CA ARG A 38 -1.10 9.70 10.94
C ARG A 38 -1.26 8.18 11.07
N ASP A 39 -0.82 7.61 12.19
CA ASP A 39 -0.95 6.18 12.46
C ASP A 39 -2.43 5.78 12.58
N LYS A 40 -3.25 6.60 13.23
CA LYS A 40 -4.71 6.39 13.33
C LYS A 40 -5.39 6.42 11.96
N GLU A 41 -5.13 7.45 11.15
CA GLU A 41 -5.68 7.58 9.80
C GLU A 41 -5.30 6.41 8.91
N PHE A 42 -4.04 5.96 9.00
CA PHE A 42 -3.60 4.77 8.28
C PHE A 42 -4.37 3.52 8.72
N GLN A 43 -4.59 3.32 10.02
CA GLN A 43 -5.37 2.18 10.51
C GLN A 43 -6.83 2.23 10.05
N GLU A 44 -7.48 3.40 10.09
CA GLU A 44 -8.84 3.57 9.59
C GLU A 44 -8.92 3.26 8.08
N TRP A 45 -7.97 3.79 7.30
CA TRP A 45 -7.88 3.51 5.87
C TRP A 45 -7.63 2.02 5.59
N ALA A 46 -6.67 1.40 6.29
CA ALA A 46 -6.23 0.03 6.08
C ALA A 46 -7.30 -1.01 6.42
N ASN A 47 -8.10 -0.72 7.45
CA ASN A 47 -9.19 -1.59 7.91
C ASN A 47 -10.49 -1.39 7.13
N THR A 48 -10.59 -0.38 6.26
CA THR A 48 -11.75 -0.21 5.39
C THR A 48 -11.86 -1.37 4.40
N PRO A 49 -12.96 -2.14 4.39
CA PRO A 49 -13.12 -3.27 3.49
C PRO A 49 -13.11 -2.85 2.02
N ILE A 50 -12.58 -3.73 1.16
CA ILE A 50 -12.61 -3.57 -0.29
C ILE A 50 -13.09 -4.86 -0.94
N LYS A 51 -13.59 -4.76 -2.18
CA LYS A 51 -13.80 -5.94 -3.02
C LYS A 51 -12.45 -6.53 -3.39
N LYS A 52 -12.24 -7.80 -3.05
CA LYS A 52 -11.06 -8.55 -3.50
C LYS A 52 -11.04 -8.60 -5.02
N HIS A 53 -9.89 -8.37 -5.62
CA HIS A 53 -9.72 -8.33 -7.08
C HIS A 53 -8.29 -8.70 -7.47
N LEU A 54 -8.10 -9.00 -8.75
CA LEU A 54 -6.80 -9.23 -9.37
C LEU A 54 -6.37 -7.98 -10.13
N ILE A 55 -5.10 -7.62 -10.00
CA ILE A 55 -4.43 -6.68 -10.90
C ILE A 55 -3.56 -7.51 -11.85
N ILE A 56 -3.88 -7.46 -13.13
CA ILE A 56 -3.22 -8.24 -14.18
C ILE A 56 -2.24 -7.33 -14.91
N ARG A 57 -0.98 -7.74 -15.04
CA ARG A 57 0.00 -7.02 -15.87
C ARG A 57 0.04 -7.62 -17.27
N TRP A 58 -0.63 -6.96 -18.20
CA TRP A 58 -0.63 -7.34 -19.62
C TRP A 58 0.74 -7.12 -20.26
N MET A 59 1.37 -5.99 -19.95
CA MET A 59 2.77 -5.70 -20.28
C MET A 59 3.34 -4.63 -19.36
N ALA A 60 4.59 -4.19 -19.58
CA ALA A 60 5.17 -3.09 -18.80
C ALA A 60 4.24 -1.86 -18.81
N ALA A 61 3.96 -1.32 -17.62
CA ALA A 61 3.10 -0.15 -17.40
C ALA A 61 1.63 -0.25 -17.86
N MET A 62 1.16 -1.42 -18.32
CA MET A 62 -0.26 -1.64 -18.66
C MET A 62 -0.86 -2.72 -17.76
N TYR A 63 -1.77 -2.28 -16.89
CA TYR A 63 -2.43 -3.13 -15.91
C TYR A 63 -3.95 -3.07 -16.08
N GLY A 64 -4.60 -4.23 -16.01
CA GLY A 64 -6.05 -4.36 -15.94
C GLY A 64 -6.50 -4.88 -14.57
N MET A 65 -7.78 -4.72 -14.27
CA MET A 65 -8.39 -5.28 -13.07
C MET A 65 -9.40 -6.37 -13.44
N LEU A 66 -9.43 -7.43 -12.64
CA LEU A 66 -10.42 -8.50 -12.76
C LEU A 66 -11.02 -8.79 -11.38
N ASP A 67 -12.34 -8.76 -11.29
CA ASP A 67 -13.04 -9.09 -10.06
C ASP A 67 -12.96 -10.58 -9.73
N ILE A 68 -13.00 -10.87 -8.42
CA ILE A 68 -13.21 -12.24 -7.94
C ILE A 68 -14.71 -12.57 -8.05
N PRO A 69 -15.08 -13.74 -8.60
CA PRO A 69 -16.48 -14.20 -8.63
C PRO A 69 -17.11 -14.28 -7.24
N GLU A 70 -18.39 -13.90 -7.12
CA GLU A 70 -19.10 -13.79 -5.83
C GLU A 70 -19.23 -15.11 -5.05
N GLY A 71 -19.11 -16.26 -5.73
CA GLY A 71 -19.13 -17.59 -5.12
C GLY A 71 -17.82 -18.00 -4.42
N ILE A 72 -16.76 -17.21 -4.54
CA ILE A 72 -15.43 -17.51 -3.99
C ILE A 72 -15.19 -16.59 -2.79
N GLN A 73 -15.35 -17.13 -1.57
CA GLN A 73 -15.32 -16.29 -0.36
C GLN A 73 -14.10 -16.52 0.53
N SER A 74 -13.67 -17.77 0.67
CA SER A 74 -12.53 -18.09 1.54
C SER A 74 -11.21 -17.61 0.92
N GLU A 75 -10.27 -17.18 1.75
CA GLU A 75 -8.96 -16.73 1.28
C GLU A 75 -8.24 -17.79 0.45
N GLU A 76 -8.32 -19.06 0.86
CA GLU A 76 -7.72 -20.18 0.15
C GLU A 76 -8.32 -20.37 -1.26
N GLU A 77 -9.64 -20.28 -1.40
CA GLU A 77 -10.28 -20.37 -2.72
C GLU A 77 -9.94 -19.18 -3.61
N VAL A 78 -9.86 -17.98 -3.03
CA VAL A 78 -9.46 -16.76 -3.76
C VAL A 78 -8.03 -16.88 -4.27
N ILE A 79 -7.10 -17.40 -3.45
CA ILE A 79 -5.71 -17.65 -3.87
C ILE A 79 -5.67 -18.71 -4.97
N LYS A 80 -6.38 -19.83 -4.81
CA LYS A 80 -6.46 -20.88 -5.85
C LYS A 80 -6.99 -20.33 -7.17
N TYR A 81 -8.02 -19.49 -7.12
CA TYR A 81 -8.57 -18.82 -8.29
C TYR A 81 -7.53 -17.89 -8.95
N ALA A 82 -6.80 -17.10 -8.16
CA ALA A 82 -5.76 -16.21 -8.66
C ALA A 82 -4.62 -17.00 -9.34
N CYS A 83 -4.16 -18.10 -8.73
CA CYS A 83 -3.15 -18.98 -9.30
C CYS A 83 -3.62 -19.64 -10.61
N TYR A 84 -4.88 -20.08 -10.65
CA TYR A 84 -5.50 -20.59 -11.88
C TYR A 84 -5.54 -19.53 -12.98
N LYS A 85 -6.00 -18.32 -12.67
CA LYS A 85 -6.09 -17.20 -13.63
C LYS A 85 -4.72 -16.80 -14.18
N ALA A 86 -3.68 -16.80 -13.34
CA ALA A 86 -2.33 -16.53 -13.79
C ALA A 86 -1.84 -17.53 -14.84
N LYS A 87 -2.09 -18.83 -14.63
CA LYS A 87 -1.78 -19.90 -15.59
C LYS A 87 -2.59 -19.78 -16.88
N GLU A 88 -3.89 -19.51 -16.74
CA GLU A 88 -4.83 -19.37 -17.88
C GLU A 88 -4.41 -18.21 -18.79
N LEU A 89 -4.12 -17.05 -18.21
CA LEU A 89 -3.76 -15.83 -18.93
C LEU A 89 -2.26 -15.77 -19.30
N LYS A 90 -1.43 -16.65 -18.74
CA LYS A 90 0.03 -16.69 -18.90
C LYS A 90 0.71 -15.35 -18.57
N CYS A 91 0.22 -14.67 -17.54
CA CYS A 91 0.69 -13.34 -17.12
C CYS A 91 0.96 -13.28 -15.61
N MET A 92 1.80 -12.33 -15.20
CA MET A 92 1.98 -11.99 -13.78
C MET A 92 0.76 -11.20 -13.28
N LEU A 93 0.36 -11.45 -12.04
CA LEU A 93 -0.73 -10.73 -11.41
C LEU A 93 -0.50 -10.53 -9.91
N TRP A 94 -1.28 -9.60 -9.35
CA TRP A 94 -1.38 -9.38 -7.92
C TRP A 94 -2.81 -9.64 -7.48
N LEU A 95 -2.98 -10.51 -6.50
CA LEU A 95 -4.24 -10.66 -5.80
C LEU A 95 -4.29 -9.62 -4.68
N VAL A 96 -5.25 -8.71 -4.73
CA VAL A 96 -5.49 -7.71 -3.70
C VAL A 96 -6.54 -8.25 -2.73
N LEU A 97 -6.10 -8.65 -1.54
CA LEU A 97 -6.95 -9.24 -0.49
C LEU A 97 -7.60 -8.17 0.38
N SER A 98 -6.86 -7.10 0.67
CA SER A 98 -7.31 -5.94 1.43
C SER A 98 -6.49 -4.72 1.03
N ARG A 99 -6.78 -3.55 1.60
CA ARG A 99 -5.96 -2.34 1.39
C ARG A 99 -4.53 -2.49 1.91
N LYS A 100 -4.34 -3.35 2.92
CA LYS A 100 -3.03 -3.60 3.52
C LYS A 100 -2.30 -4.80 2.92
N GLU A 101 -2.93 -5.58 2.05
CA GLU A 101 -2.38 -6.89 1.71
C GLU A 101 -2.59 -7.30 0.26
N ASN A 102 -1.49 -7.73 -0.38
CA ASN A 102 -1.53 -8.34 -1.70
C ASN A 102 -0.60 -9.55 -1.79
N ILE A 103 -0.91 -10.42 -2.75
CA ILE A 103 -0.11 -11.60 -3.07
C ILE A 103 0.34 -11.50 -4.52
N HIS A 104 1.65 -11.57 -4.75
CA HIS A 104 2.25 -11.55 -6.08
C HIS A 104 2.35 -12.98 -6.63
N ILE A 105 1.83 -13.20 -7.83
CA ILE A 105 1.73 -14.51 -8.46
C ILE A 105 2.37 -14.44 -9.85
N ASN A 106 3.27 -15.39 -10.16
CA ASN A 106 3.91 -15.49 -11.46
C ASN A 106 2.99 -16.12 -12.52
N LYS A 107 3.42 -16.11 -13.79
CA LYS A 107 2.65 -16.68 -14.92
C LYS A 107 2.48 -18.20 -14.82
N GLU A 108 3.31 -18.88 -14.05
CA GLU A 108 3.20 -20.29 -13.70
C GLU A 108 2.17 -20.55 -12.60
N GLY A 109 1.52 -19.52 -12.05
CA GLY A 109 0.53 -19.63 -10.98
C GLY A 109 1.12 -19.96 -9.62
N GLU A 110 2.39 -19.64 -9.40
CA GLU A 110 3.10 -19.81 -8.15
C GLU A 110 3.09 -18.49 -7.37
N VAL A 111 2.86 -18.59 -6.06
CA VAL A 111 2.93 -17.44 -5.16
C VAL A 111 4.40 -17.08 -4.94
N LEU A 112 4.79 -15.89 -5.39
CA LEU A 112 6.15 -15.38 -5.22
C LEU A 112 6.34 -14.67 -3.89
N SER A 113 5.37 -13.85 -3.49
CA SER A 113 5.43 -13.13 -2.22
C SER A 113 4.05 -12.71 -1.72
N ARG A 114 3.95 -12.53 -0.40
CA ARG A 114 2.84 -11.87 0.28
C ARG A 114 3.38 -10.56 0.83
N ASN A 115 2.78 -9.45 0.43
CA ASN A 115 3.28 -8.11 0.77
C ASN A 115 2.23 -7.38 1.61
N GLU A 116 2.71 -6.75 2.68
CA GLU A 116 1.91 -5.89 3.53
C GLU A 116 2.24 -4.42 3.23
N VAL A 117 1.22 -3.63 2.89
CA VAL A 117 1.34 -2.19 2.75
C VAL A 117 1.52 -1.59 4.14
N THR A 118 2.56 -0.78 4.29
CA THR A 118 2.78 0.02 5.49
C THR A 118 2.56 1.49 5.17
N ILE A 119 2.50 2.32 6.20
CA ILE A 119 2.33 3.76 6.05
C ILE A 119 3.41 4.41 5.15
N ASP A 120 4.60 3.80 5.11
CA ASP A 120 5.74 4.30 4.34
C ASP A 120 5.95 3.54 3.03
N ARG A 121 5.21 2.45 2.76
CA ARG A 121 5.43 1.59 1.59
C ARG A 121 4.13 1.06 0.99
N SER A 122 3.82 1.50 -0.22
CA SER A 122 2.79 0.90 -1.08
C SER A 122 3.40 -0.12 -2.03
N PHE A 123 2.64 -1.18 -2.33
CA PHE A 123 3.06 -2.27 -3.22
C PHE A 123 2.14 -2.44 -4.43
N LEU A 124 1.08 -1.64 -4.53
CA LEU A 124 0.22 -1.69 -5.71
C LEU A 124 0.95 -0.99 -6.88
N PRO A 125 0.97 -1.59 -8.08
CA PRO A 125 1.49 -0.90 -9.26
C PRO A 125 0.60 0.33 -9.53
N PHE A 126 1.21 1.53 -9.48
CA PHE A 126 0.53 2.85 -9.55
C PHE A 126 -0.21 3.15 -10.87
N THR A 127 -0.41 2.16 -11.75
CA THR A 127 -0.93 2.34 -13.11
C THR A 127 -1.99 1.30 -13.47
N ALA A 128 -2.89 0.96 -12.55
CA ALA A 128 -4.13 0.30 -12.92
C ALA A 128 -5.02 1.29 -13.67
N ILE A 129 -5.21 1.09 -14.97
CA ILE A 129 -6.21 1.83 -15.76
C ILE A 129 -7.58 1.28 -15.36
N ARG A 130 -8.48 2.17 -14.95
CA ARG A 130 -9.87 1.86 -14.58
C ARG A 130 -10.76 1.72 -15.81
#